data_AF-A0A9D6SH81-F1
#
_entry.id   AF-A0A9D6SH81-F1
#
_cell.length_a   1.000
_cell.length_b   1.000
_cell.length_c   1.000
_cell.angle_alpha   90.00
_cell.angle_beta   90.00
_cell.angle_gamma   90.00
#
_symmetry.space_group_name_H-M   'P 1'
#
loop_
_entity.id
_entity.type
_entity.pdbx_description
1 polymer ?
#
loop_
_entity_poly.entity_id
_entity_poly.type
_entity_poly.pdbx_seq_one_letter_code
_entity_poly.pdbx_strand_id
1 'polypeptide(L)'
;MNAEPTLTPTRIEEYMRTQPRSARWRQWLKGRRYRITSFSERPSPLVVIAHSFRDDTMARLFTLVIERDWAGAPRPCREAYDQILFRAPELIVVQLRRKNLCRCLGHRHPVVREEPFAEYHEVFGGARVGEMDIAWQTVRAWQGLPLSDLALDTKFLEGSRLEEFRAMQFRLRLLSVFLHETNHLAASSEPETAVLSRSLGFYRDSLAAYVEETLKTLSLTIDRSFSRLGND
;
A
#
# COMPACT_ATOMS: atom_id res chain seq x y z
N MET A 1 -27.97 15.52 16.32
CA MET A 1 -26.58 15.49 15.83
C MET A 1 -26.63 14.98 14.41
N ASN A 2 -26.43 15.84 13.42
CA ASN A 2 -26.33 15.40 12.03
C ASN A 2 -25.03 14.61 11.91
N ALA A 3 -25.12 13.34 11.49
CA ALA A 3 -23.94 12.54 11.22
C ALA A 3 -23.08 13.30 10.20
N GLU A 4 -21.82 13.58 10.54
CA GLU A 4 -20.88 14.14 9.57
C GLU A 4 -20.83 13.21 8.36
N PRO A 5 -20.89 13.74 7.13
CA PRO A 5 -20.97 12.90 5.95
C PRO A 5 -19.68 12.10 5.77
N THR A 6 -19.67 10.84 6.19
CA THR A 6 -18.53 9.92 6.04
C THR A 6 -18.08 9.87 4.58
N LEU A 7 -16.78 10.04 4.36
CA LEU A 7 -16.18 9.91 3.04
C LEU A 7 -16.30 8.45 2.60
N THR A 8 -16.82 8.20 1.40
CA THR A 8 -16.96 6.84 0.85
C THR A 8 -16.38 6.75 -0.56
N PRO A 9 -15.96 5.55 -1.01
CA PRO A 9 -15.46 5.38 -2.37
C PRO A 9 -16.43 5.89 -3.43
N THR A 10 -17.72 5.54 -3.31
CA THR A 10 -18.78 5.98 -4.25
C THR A 10 -18.88 7.49 -4.35
N ARG A 11 -18.80 8.23 -3.23
CA ARG A 11 -18.86 9.69 -3.24
C ARG A 11 -17.65 10.30 -3.95
N ILE A 12 -16.47 9.73 -3.78
CA ILE A 12 -15.27 10.16 -4.52
C ILE A 12 -15.39 9.83 -6.01
N GLU A 13 -15.92 8.66 -6.38
CA GLU A 13 -16.16 8.29 -7.78
C GLU A 13 -17.16 9.23 -8.47
N GLU A 14 -18.28 9.52 -7.81
CA GLU A 14 -19.28 10.47 -8.29
C GLU A 14 -18.70 11.87 -8.43
N TYR A 15 -17.90 12.31 -7.45
CA TYR A 15 -17.15 13.55 -7.53
C TYR A 15 -16.22 13.60 -8.75
N MET A 16 -15.42 12.56 -8.98
CA MET A 16 -14.55 12.46 -10.16
C MET A 16 -15.34 12.52 -11.48
N ARG A 17 -16.54 11.91 -11.52
CA ARG A 17 -17.42 11.91 -12.71
C ARG A 17 -18.07 13.26 -12.98
N THR A 18 -18.44 13.98 -11.93
CA THR A 18 -19.13 15.28 -11.98
C THR A 18 -18.19 16.45 -12.22
N GLN A 19 -16.87 16.24 -12.17
CA GLN A 19 -15.86 17.23 -12.52
C GLN A 19 -16.15 17.95 -13.86
N PRO A 20 -15.86 19.26 -13.95
CA PRO A 20 -15.98 20.01 -15.19
C PRO A 20 -15.31 19.30 -16.36
N ARG A 21 -15.94 19.31 -17.53
CA ARG A 21 -15.40 18.64 -18.72
C ARG A 21 -13.97 19.08 -19.00
N SER A 22 -13.67 20.38 -18.90
CA SER A 22 -12.32 20.93 -19.11
C SER A 22 -11.27 20.31 -18.16
N ALA A 23 -11.59 20.13 -16.88
CA ALA A 23 -10.70 19.48 -15.91
C ALA A 23 -10.45 18.01 -16.26
N ARG A 24 -11.51 17.25 -16.59
CA ARG A 24 -11.39 15.85 -17.03
C ARG A 24 -10.59 15.72 -18.33
N TRP A 25 -10.78 16.63 -19.27
CA TRP A 25 -10.00 16.70 -20.50
C TRP A 25 -8.51 16.96 -20.24
N ARG A 26 -8.18 17.91 -19.35
CA ARG A 26 -6.77 18.15 -18.95
C ARG A 26 -6.13 16.93 -18.32
N GLN A 27 -6.83 16.25 -17.42
CA GLN A 27 -6.35 15.01 -16.80
C GLN A 27 -6.17 13.90 -17.83
N TRP A 28 -7.11 13.77 -18.77
CA TRP A 28 -7.02 12.80 -19.86
C TRP A 28 -5.81 13.06 -20.75
N LEU A 29 -5.58 14.32 -21.14
CA LEU A 29 -4.41 14.74 -21.93
C LEU A 29 -3.08 14.48 -21.19
N LYS A 30 -3.07 14.68 -19.87
CA LYS A 30 -1.93 14.32 -19.01
C LYS A 30 -1.78 12.81 -18.80
N GLY A 31 -2.70 12.00 -19.35
CA GLY A 31 -2.71 10.55 -19.19
C GLY A 31 -2.99 10.10 -17.74
N ARG A 32 -3.59 10.96 -16.91
CA ARG A 32 -3.84 10.72 -15.49
C ARG A 32 -5.10 9.86 -15.31
N ARG A 33 -5.04 8.90 -14.40
CA ARG A 33 -6.13 8.00 -14.00
C ARG A 33 -6.12 7.83 -12.48
N TYR A 34 -7.25 7.45 -11.91
CA TYR A 34 -7.42 7.34 -10.47
C TYR A 34 -8.05 5.99 -10.12
N ARG A 35 -7.56 5.39 -9.04
CA ARG A 35 -8.17 4.21 -8.39
C ARG A 35 -8.43 4.55 -6.93
N ILE A 36 -9.58 4.13 -6.42
CA ILE A 36 -9.96 4.34 -5.04
C ILE A 36 -9.90 2.99 -4.34
N THR A 37 -9.38 2.98 -3.12
CA THR A 37 -9.21 1.77 -2.31
C THR A 37 -9.24 2.14 -0.83
N SER A 38 -9.36 1.13 0.02
CA SER A 38 -9.31 1.28 1.47
C SER A 38 -8.74 0.01 2.10
N PHE A 39 -8.35 0.09 3.36
CA PHE A 39 -8.00 -1.10 4.13
C PHE A 39 -9.25 -1.96 4.36
N SER A 40 -9.19 -3.26 4.09
CA SER A 40 -10.38 -4.15 4.12
C SER A 40 -11.14 -4.15 5.46
N GLU A 41 -10.45 -3.83 6.57
CA GLU A 41 -11.03 -3.84 7.92
C GLU A 41 -11.32 -2.44 8.48
N ARG A 42 -11.06 -1.37 7.71
CA ARG A 42 -11.20 0.00 8.19
C ARG A 42 -11.80 0.92 7.12
N PRO A 43 -12.84 1.71 7.44
CA PRO A 43 -13.45 2.64 6.49
C PRO A 43 -12.58 3.88 6.20
N SER A 44 -11.56 4.15 7.03
CA SER A 44 -10.67 5.31 6.92
C SER A 44 -9.22 4.91 7.29
N PRO A 45 -8.20 5.50 6.62
CA PRO A 45 -8.30 6.46 5.53
C PRO A 45 -8.72 5.82 4.20
N LEU A 46 -9.47 6.57 3.39
CA LEU A 46 -9.64 6.23 1.97
C LEU A 46 -8.39 6.62 1.21
N VAL A 47 -8.01 5.82 0.22
CA VAL A 47 -6.80 6.03 -0.56
C VAL A 47 -7.17 6.21 -2.03
N VAL A 48 -6.71 7.30 -2.62
CA VAL A 48 -6.80 7.56 -4.07
C VAL A 48 -5.43 7.40 -4.69
N ILE A 49 -5.26 6.39 -5.53
CA ILE A 49 -4.04 6.14 -6.29
C ILE A 49 -4.16 6.87 -7.63
N ALA A 50 -3.47 7.99 -7.75
CA ALA A 50 -3.35 8.77 -8.97
C ALA A 50 -2.14 8.26 -9.79
N HIS A 51 -2.39 7.74 -11.00
CA HIS A 51 -1.39 7.04 -11.81
C HIS A 51 -1.44 7.44 -13.30
N SER A 52 -0.38 7.10 -14.05
CA SER A 52 -0.41 7.18 -15.51
C SER A 52 -1.23 6.03 -16.09
N PHE A 53 -1.93 6.26 -17.20
CA PHE A 53 -2.62 5.19 -17.95
C PHE A 53 -1.68 4.03 -18.33
N ARG A 54 -0.38 4.31 -18.50
CA ARG A 54 0.65 3.30 -18.81
C ARG A 54 1.03 2.43 -17.61
N ASP A 55 0.64 2.83 -16.40
CA ASP A 55 0.97 2.17 -15.14
C ASP A 55 -0.27 1.54 -14.48
N ASP A 56 -1.33 1.31 -15.25
CA ASP A 56 -2.60 0.78 -14.76
C ASP A 56 -2.48 -0.59 -14.07
N THR A 57 -1.61 -1.47 -14.58
CA THR A 57 -1.31 -2.76 -13.92
C THR A 57 -0.63 -2.57 -12.57
N MET A 58 0.30 -1.61 -12.46
CA MET A 58 0.96 -1.30 -11.20
C MET A 58 -0.01 -0.64 -10.20
N ALA A 59 -0.91 0.22 -10.68
CA ALA A 59 -1.95 0.81 -9.85
C ALA A 59 -2.92 -0.24 -9.31
N ARG A 60 -3.37 -1.20 -10.15
CA ARG A 60 -4.17 -2.35 -9.69
C ARG A 60 -3.44 -3.18 -8.64
N LEU A 61 -2.17 -3.49 -8.89
CA LEU A 61 -1.35 -4.22 -7.93
C LEU A 61 -1.30 -3.48 -6.60
N PHE A 62 -1.05 -2.17 -6.61
CA PHE A 62 -0.94 -1.38 -5.40
C PHE A 62 -2.28 -1.25 -4.64
N THR A 63 -3.42 -1.18 -5.35
CA THR A 63 -4.76 -1.33 -4.75
C THR A 63 -4.87 -2.65 -3.98
N LEU A 64 -4.49 -3.77 -4.60
CA LEU A 64 -4.54 -5.08 -3.95
C LEU A 64 -3.60 -5.19 -2.76
N VAL A 65 -2.44 -4.51 -2.80
CA VAL A 65 -1.50 -4.45 -1.67
C VAL A 65 -2.15 -3.79 -0.46
N ILE A 66 -2.84 -2.66 -0.65
CA ILE A 66 -3.53 -1.94 0.44
C ILE A 66 -4.72 -2.74 0.97
N GLU A 67 -5.49 -3.39 0.10
CA GLU A 67 -6.68 -4.14 0.50
C GLU A 67 -6.34 -5.48 1.16
N ARG A 68 -5.54 -6.30 0.47
CA ARG A 68 -5.33 -7.71 0.79
C ARG A 68 -4.08 -7.95 1.60
N ASP A 69 -2.95 -7.37 1.19
CA ASP A 69 -1.68 -7.65 1.88
C ASP A 69 -1.63 -6.98 3.26
N TRP A 70 -2.33 -5.85 3.42
CA TRP A 70 -2.62 -5.32 4.76
C TRP A 70 -3.41 -6.31 5.61
N ALA A 71 -4.55 -6.83 5.12
CA ALA A 71 -5.38 -7.75 5.89
C ALA A 71 -4.66 -9.06 6.23
N GLY A 72 -3.76 -9.52 5.34
CA GLY A 72 -2.91 -10.69 5.55
C GLY A 72 -1.70 -10.45 6.46
N ALA A 73 -1.37 -9.20 6.82
CA ALA A 73 -0.25 -8.92 7.70
C ALA A 73 -0.54 -9.40 9.14
N PRO A 74 0.50 -9.84 9.90
CA PRO A 74 0.32 -10.28 11.28
C PRO A 74 -0.40 -9.23 12.12
N ARG A 75 -1.33 -9.67 12.98
CA ARG A 75 -2.11 -8.75 13.82
C ARG A 75 -1.25 -7.73 14.60
N PRO A 76 -0.11 -8.11 15.25
CA PRO A 76 0.75 -7.14 15.93
C PRO A 76 1.31 -6.06 14.99
N CYS A 77 1.62 -6.41 13.73
CA CYS A 77 2.06 -5.45 12.73
C CYS A 77 0.97 -4.43 12.41
N ARG A 78 -0.30 -4.86 12.40
CA ARG A 78 -1.45 -3.99 12.10
C ARG A 78 -1.78 -3.09 13.29
N GLU A 79 -1.77 -3.64 14.50
CA GLU A 79 -1.98 -2.91 15.76
C GLU A 79 -0.95 -1.79 15.95
N ALA A 80 0.31 -2.00 15.53
CA ALA A 80 1.36 -0.98 15.56
C ALA A 80 1.02 0.30 14.75
N TYR A 81 0.08 0.21 13.81
CA TYR A 81 -0.37 1.34 12.98
C TYR A 81 -1.78 1.84 13.32
N ASP A 82 -2.47 1.25 14.30
CA ASP A 82 -3.87 1.61 14.59
C ASP A 82 -4.04 3.09 14.93
N GLN A 83 -3.16 3.62 15.80
CA GLN A 83 -3.17 5.04 16.18
C GLN A 83 -2.73 5.96 15.04
N ILE A 84 -1.79 5.51 14.20
CA ILE A 84 -1.29 6.26 13.05
C ILE A 84 -2.41 6.42 12.03
N LEU A 85 -3.05 5.32 11.65
CA LEU A 85 -4.16 5.32 10.69
C LEU A 85 -5.39 6.07 11.24
N PHE A 86 -5.62 6.05 12.56
CA PHE A 86 -6.67 6.85 13.18
C PHE A 86 -6.40 8.36 13.08
N ARG A 87 -5.13 8.79 13.19
CA ARG A 87 -4.73 10.21 13.10
C ARG A 87 -4.46 10.69 11.69
N ALA A 88 -4.24 9.77 10.75
CA ALA A 88 -3.99 10.08 9.35
C ALA A 88 -5.14 10.90 8.74
N PRO A 89 -4.87 11.67 7.67
CA PRO A 89 -5.92 12.33 6.89
C PRO A 89 -6.95 11.32 6.40
N GLU A 90 -8.24 11.65 6.47
CA GLU A 90 -9.33 10.75 6.12
C GLU A 90 -9.33 10.38 4.62
N LEU A 91 -8.70 11.22 3.79
CA LEU A 91 -8.37 10.94 2.40
C LEU A 91 -6.86 11.06 2.16
N ILE A 92 -6.25 10.03 1.61
CA ILE A 92 -4.84 10.04 1.20
C ILE A 92 -4.75 9.91 -0.32
N VAL A 93 -4.14 10.90 -0.97
CA VAL A 93 -3.86 10.90 -2.40
C VAL A 93 -2.43 10.42 -2.62
N VAL A 94 -2.27 9.25 -3.26
CA VAL A 94 -0.98 8.70 -3.63
C VAL A 94 -0.70 8.97 -5.10
N GLN A 95 0.32 9.77 -5.38
CA GLN A 95 0.87 9.90 -6.71
C GLN A 95 1.80 8.71 -7.00
N LEU A 96 1.26 7.67 -7.64
CA LEU A 96 2.04 6.52 -8.05
C LEU A 96 2.87 6.86 -9.28
N ARG A 97 4.20 6.93 -9.09
CA ARG A 97 5.17 7.33 -10.10
C ARG A 97 6.18 6.23 -10.33
N ARG A 98 6.74 6.14 -11.54
CA ARG A 98 7.86 5.24 -11.81
C ARG A 98 9.08 5.62 -10.98
N LYS A 99 9.42 6.92 -11.02
CA LYS A 99 10.48 7.58 -10.26
C LYS A 99 9.94 8.94 -9.79
N ASN A 100 10.45 9.44 -8.68
CA ASN A 100 10.14 10.76 -8.15
C ASN A 100 11.35 11.71 -8.25
N LEU A 101 11.11 13.00 -8.01
CA LEU A 101 12.12 14.04 -8.17
C LEU A 101 13.19 13.98 -7.06
N CYS A 102 12.78 13.62 -5.84
CA CYS A 102 13.68 13.44 -4.69
C CYS A 102 14.59 12.20 -4.80
N ARG A 103 14.31 11.27 -5.74
CA ARG A 103 14.95 9.95 -5.85
C ARG A 103 14.81 9.08 -4.59
N CYS A 104 13.79 9.35 -3.79
CA CYS A 104 13.45 8.61 -2.58
C CYS A 104 12.41 7.51 -2.87
N LEU A 105 12.10 6.63 -1.90
CA LEU A 105 11.13 5.54 -2.12
C LEU A 105 9.68 6.05 -2.19
N GLY A 106 9.39 7.01 -1.33
CA GLY A 106 8.18 7.81 -1.30
C GLY A 106 8.47 9.11 -0.56
N HIS A 107 7.51 10.03 -0.58
CA HIS A 107 7.59 11.28 0.16
C HIS A 107 6.21 11.85 0.38
N ARG A 108 5.87 12.18 1.62
CA ARG A 108 4.69 12.99 1.91
C ARG A 108 4.82 14.41 1.35
N HIS A 109 3.73 14.96 0.84
CA HIS A 109 3.65 16.34 0.42
C HIS A 109 2.95 17.18 1.50
N PRO A 110 3.50 18.35 1.89
CA PRO A 110 2.87 19.21 2.88
C PRO A 110 1.60 19.90 2.36
N VAL A 111 1.44 19.98 1.03
CA VAL A 111 0.30 20.61 0.37
C VAL A 111 -0.17 19.67 -0.73
N VAL A 112 -1.49 19.44 -0.79
CA VAL A 112 -2.13 18.67 -1.85
C VAL A 112 -2.13 19.49 -3.14
N ARG A 113 -1.57 18.93 -4.21
CA ARG A 113 -1.43 19.53 -5.54
C ARG A 113 -2.08 18.69 -6.64
N GLU A 114 -2.51 17.48 -6.35
CA GLU A 114 -3.26 16.68 -7.31
C GLU A 114 -4.58 17.40 -7.66
N GLU A 115 -4.74 17.79 -8.93
CA GLU A 115 -5.75 18.77 -9.39
C GLU A 115 -7.22 18.52 -8.98
N PRO A 116 -7.73 17.27 -8.83
CA PRO A 116 -9.07 17.05 -8.28
C PRO A 116 -9.17 17.22 -6.76
N PHE A 117 -8.06 17.24 -6.03
CA PHE A 117 -8.03 17.15 -4.56
C PHE A 117 -7.33 18.34 -3.90
N ALA A 118 -6.73 19.24 -4.70
CA ALA A 118 -5.98 20.40 -4.22
C ALA A 118 -6.88 21.51 -3.63
N GLU A 119 -8.14 21.57 -4.04
CA GLU A 119 -9.12 22.55 -3.56
C GLU A 119 -10.17 21.88 -2.68
N TYR A 120 -10.72 22.65 -1.73
CA TYR A 120 -11.83 22.20 -0.91
C TYR A 120 -13.06 21.90 -1.78
N HIS A 121 -13.75 20.82 -1.46
CA HIS A 121 -15.01 20.45 -2.10
C HIS A 121 -16.00 19.91 -1.07
N GLU A 122 -17.29 20.23 -1.22
CA GLU A 122 -18.34 19.81 -0.28
C GLU A 122 -18.42 18.30 -0.09
N VAL A 123 -18.06 17.53 -1.13
CA VAL A 123 -17.98 16.05 -1.07
C VAL A 123 -16.99 15.58 0.00
N PHE A 124 -15.93 16.34 0.26
CA PHE A 124 -14.95 16.01 1.30
C PHE A 124 -15.47 16.33 2.71
N GLY A 125 -16.48 17.19 2.86
CA GLY A 125 -17.18 17.40 4.13
C GLY A 125 -16.28 17.85 5.29
N GLY A 126 -15.15 18.51 5.01
CA GLY A 126 -14.13 18.87 6.01
C GLY A 126 -13.05 17.81 6.26
N ALA A 127 -13.09 16.66 5.57
CA ALA A 127 -12.04 15.65 5.61
C ALA A 127 -10.67 16.27 5.29
N ARG A 128 -9.68 15.96 6.12
CA ARG A 128 -8.29 16.28 5.84
C ARG A 128 -7.84 15.42 4.67
N VAL A 129 -7.17 16.07 3.72
CA VAL A 129 -6.58 15.42 2.58
C VAL A 129 -5.07 15.47 2.72
N GLY A 130 -4.45 14.30 2.74
CA GLY A 130 -3.00 14.14 2.65
C GLY A 130 -2.59 13.78 1.23
N GLU A 131 -1.39 14.19 0.83
CA GLU A 131 -0.79 13.75 -0.42
C GLU A 131 0.58 13.15 -0.17
N MET A 132 0.94 12.13 -0.94
CA MET A 132 2.29 11.57 -1.01
C MET A 132 2.60 11.12 -2.43
N ASP A 133 3.88 10.92 -2.74
CA ASP A 133 4.31 10.17 -3.91
C ASP A 133 4.96 8.84 -3.51
N ILE A 134 4.84 7.83 -4.39
CA ILE A 134 5.56 6.56 -4.28
C ILE A 134 6.24 6.26 -5.60
N ALA A 135 7.56 6.06 -5.55
CA ALA A 135 8.39 5.72 -6.70
C ALA A 135 8.56 4.21 -6.83
N TRP A 136 7.62 3.55 -7.50
CA TRP A 136 7.55 2.08 -7.50
C TRP A 136 8.75 1.38 -8.15
N GLN A 137 9.44 1.99 -9.12
CA GLN A 137 10.67 1.40 -9.68
C GLN A 137 11.81 1.47 -8.68
N THR A 138 11.91 2.57 -7.93
CA THR A 138 12.90 2.71 -6.85
C THR A 138 12.61 1.71 -5.74
N VAL A 139 11.35 1.55 -5.34
CA VAL A 139 10.92 0.55 -4.34
C VAL A 139 11.26 -0.88 -4.80
N ARG A 140 11.06 -1.18 -6.09
CA ARG A 140 11.42 -2.50 -6.65
C ARG A 140 12.92 -2.78 -6.57
N ALA A 141 13.73 -1.78 -6.88
CA ALA A 141 15.19 -1.87 -6.83
C ALA A 141 15.75 -1.78 -5.40
N TRP A 142 14.97 -1.28 -4.45
CA TRP A 142 15.38 -1.13 -3.07
C TRP A 142 15.60 -2.50 -2.43
N GLN A 143 16.85 -2.80 -2.11
CA GLN A 143 17.23 -3.92 -1.28
C GLN A 143 16.91 -3.51 0.16
N GLY A 144 15.65 -3.73 0.59
CA GLY A 144 15.32 -3.72 2.01
C GLY A 144 16.30 -4.63 2.75
N LEU A 145 16.57 -4.34 4.04
CA LEU A 145 17.55 -5.07 4.84
C LEU A 145 17.53 -6.57 4.53
N PRO A 146 18.68 -7.19 4.18
CA PRO A 146 18.70 -8.60 3.86
C PRO A 146 18.16 -9.35 5.07
N LEU A 147 17.13 -10.16 4.86
CA LEU A 147 16.84 -11.26 5.76
C LEU A 147 17.98 -12.27 5.56
N SER A 148 19.16 -12.00 6.11
CA SER A 148 20.29 -12.93 6.03
C SER A 148 20.00 -14.25 6.75
N ASP A 149 18.98 -14.30 7.61
CA ASP A 149 18.80 -15.42 8.55
C ASP A 149 17.39 -16.02 8.63
N LEU A 150 16.44 -15.62 7.77
CA LEU A 150 15.38 -16.58 7.43
C LEU A 150 16.01 -17.51 6.39
N ALA A 151 16.61 -18.60 6.86
CA ALA A 151 17.15 -19.68 6.05
C ALA A 151 16.03 -20.24 5.17
N LEU A 152 15.80 -19.60 4.04
CA LEU A 152 15.01 -20.13 2.95
C LEU A 152 15.83 -21.31 2.44
N ASP A 153 15.48 -22.51 2.90
CA ASP A 153 16.10 -23.75 2.45
C ASP A 153 16.15 -23.71 0.92
N THR A 154 17.24 -24.17 0.33
CA THR A 154 17.44 -24.29 -1.12
C THR A 154 16.22 -24.90 -1.83
N LYS A 155 15.48 -25.78 -1.15
CA LYS A 155 14.20 -26.37 -1.61
C LYS A 155 13.02 -25.40 -1.68
N PHE A 156 13.00 -24.34 -0.89
CA PHE A 156 11.97 -23.30 -0.90
C PHE A 156 12.07 -22.41 -2.14
N LEU A 157 13.28 -22.21 -2.67
CA LEU A 157 13.58 -21.22 -3.71
C LEU A 157 13.67 -21.79 -5.14
N GLU A 158 13.17 -23.00 -5.39
CA GLU A 158 13.14 -23.56 -6.74
C GLU A 158 12.02 -22.96 -7.60
N GLY A 159 12.36 -22.60 -8.84
CA GLY A 159 11.40 -22.24 -9.90
C GLY A 159 10.45 -21.09 -9.56
N SER A 160 9.15 -21.32 -9.78
CA SER A 160 8.08 -20.31 -9.63
C SER A 160 7.96 -19.73 -8.22
N ARG A 161 8.43 -20.44 -7.19
CA ARG A 161 8.35 -19.99 -5.80
C ARG A 161 9.29 -18.83 -5.50
N LEU A 162 10.45 -18.79 -6.15
CA LEU A 162 11.34 -17.65 -6.05
C LEU A 162 10.70 -16.39 -6.64
N GLU A 163 9.93 -16.55 -7.72
CA GLU A 163 9.18 -15.44 -8.33
C GLU A 163 8.03 -14.98 -7.45
N GLU A 164 7.24 -15.90 -6.88
CA GLU A 164 6.18 -15.61 -5.91
C GLU A 164 6.72 -14.91 -4.67
N PHE A 165 7.82 -15.41 -4.11
CA PHE A 165 8.50 -14.79 -2.96
C PHE A 165 8.96 -13.37 -3.30
N ARG A 166 9.62 -13.16 -4.46
CA ARG A 166 10.05 -11.82 -4.90
C ARG A 166 8.86 -10.89 -5.14
N ALA A 167 7.76 -11.40 -5.67
CA ALA A 167 6.53 -10.64 -5.86
C ALA A 167 5.93 -10.23 -4.51
N MET A 168 5.83 -11.14 -3.54
CA MET A 168 5.39 -10.84 -2.19
C MET A 168 6.32 -9.82 -1.51
N GLN A 169 7.63 -10.02 -1.62
CA GLN A 169 8.62 -9.11 -1.07
C GLN A 169 8.44 -7.69 -1.63
N PHE A 170 8.25 -7.54 -2.95
CA PHE A 170 7.98 -6.24 -3.57
C PHE A 170 6.67 -5.61 -3.07
N ARG A 171 5.61 -6.40 -2.93
CA ARG A 171 4.31 -5.95 -2.40
C ARG A 171 4.42 -5.43 -0.97
N LEU A 172 5.11 -6.16 -0.09
CA LEU A 172 5.34 -5.73 1.29
C LEU A 172 6.25 -4.50 1.39
N ARG A 173 7.23 -4.34 0.49
CA ARG A 173 8.02 -3.10 0.39
C ARG A 173 7.14 -1.90 0.03
N LEU A 174 6.22 -2.05 -0.92
CA LEU A 174 5.27 -0.98 -1.28
C LEU A 174 4.37 -0.60 -0.09
N LEU A 175 3.82 -1.60 0.60
CA LEU A 175 2.96 -1.37 1.76
C LEU A 175 3.74 -0.68 2.90
N SER A 176 4.96 -1.13 3.17
CA SER A 176 5.86 -0.53 4.16
C SER A 176 6.14 0.95 3.85
N VAL A 177 6.44 1.30 2.60
CA VAL A 177 6.68 2.69 2.19
C VAL A 177 5.40 3.51 2.30
N PHE A 178 4.26 2.97 1.90
CA PHE A 178 2.98 3.65 2.06
C PHE A 178 2.65 3.95 3.53
N LEU A 179 2.85 2.98 4.41
CA LEU A 179 2.63 3.13 5.86
C LEU A 179 3.62 4.13 6.48
N HIS A 180 4.88 4.12 6.03
CA HIS A 180 5.90 5.09 6.42
C HIS A 180 5.45 6.53 6.11
N GLU A 181 5.08 6.81 4.85
CA GLU A 181 4.62 8.15 4.46
C GLU A 181 3.31 8.54 5.15
N THR A 182 2.41 7.57 5.37
CA THR A 182 1.18 7.78 6.14
C THR A 182 1.47 8.19 7.58
N ASN A 183 2.52 7.64 8.20
CA ASN A 183 2.97 8.06 9.52
C ASN A 183 3.36 9.53 9.53
N HIS A 184 4.10 10.00 8.52
CA HIS A 184 4.48 11.41 8.46
C HIS A 184 3.29 12.34 8.19
N LEU A 185 2.24 11.85 7.49
CA LEU A 185 0.98 12.58 7.36
C LEU A 185 0.22 12.68 8.69
N ALA A 186 0.28 11.63 9.53
CA ALA A 186 -0.40 11.59 10.82
C ALA A 186 0.37 12.32 11.95
N ALA A 187 1.70 12.28 11.91
CA ALA A 187 2.60 12.80 12.94
C ALA A 187 3.88 13.38 12.30
N SER A 188 3.78 14.57 11.74
CA SER A 188 4.88 15.21 10.98
C SER A 188 6.12 15.56 11.82
N SER A 189 5.98 15.62 13.15
CA SER A 189 7.07 15.89 14.10
C SER A 189 7.75 14.63 14.63
N GLU A 190 7.26 13.43 14.28
CA GLU A 190 7.89 12.19 14.73
C GLU A 190 9.26 12.02 14.07
N PRO A 191 10.31 11.65 14.82
CA PRO A 191 11.65 11.49 14.26
C PRO A 191 11.68 10.41 13.16
N GLU A 192 12.42 10.70 12.08
CA GLU A 192 12.64 9.79 10.96
C GLU A 192 13.07 8.38 11.41
N THR A 193 13.94 8.29 12.40
CA THR A 193 14.43 7.01 12.93
C THR A 193 13.33 6.14 13.52
N ALA A 194 12.33 6.75 14.18
CA ALA A 194 11.21 6.03 14.77
C ALA A 194 10.24 5.53 13.67
N VAL A 195 9.94 6.38 12.70
CA VAL A 195 9.09 6.04 11.54
C VAL A 195 9.74 4.95 10.68
N LEU A 196 11.04 5.08 10.42
CA LEU A 196 11.84 4.08 9.72
C LEU A 196 11.86 2.75 10.47
N SER A 197 12.10 2.77 11.79
CA SER A 197 12.11 1.56 12.62
C SER A 197 10.77 0.82 12.55
N ARG A 198 9.65 1.54 12.66
CA ARG A 198 8.30 0.97 12.61
C ARG A 198 7.96 0.37 11.24
N SER A 199 8.26 1.08 10.16
CA SER A 199 8.01 0.62 8.79
C SER A 199 8.89 -0.58 8.41
N LEU A 200 10.17 -0.56 8.79
CA LEU A 200 11.05 -1.72 8.60
C LEU A 200 10.64 -2.92 9.45
N GLY A 201 10.19 -2.69 10.69
CA GLY A 201 9.63 -3.73 11.55
C GLY A 201 8.44 -4.42 10.89
N PHE A 202 7.47 -3.63 10.43
CA PHE A 202 6.33 -4.14 9.66
C PHE A 202 6.75 -5.01 8.47
N TYR A 203 7.69 -4.52 7.65
CA TYR A 203 8.18 -5.24 6.48
C TYR A 203 8.82 -6.58 6.86
N ARG A 204 9.70 -6.58 7.86
CA ARG A 204 10.43 -7.78 8.30
C ARG A 204 9.49 -8.82 8.87
N ASP A 205 8.61 -8.43 9.77
CA ASP A 205 7.72 -9.34 10.50
C ASP A 205 6.65 -9.91 9.57
N SER A 206 6.10 -9.09 8.67
CA SER A 206 5.14 -9.56 7.66
C SER A 206 5.77 -10.53 6.67
N LEU A 207 7.02 -10.27 6.25
CA LEU A 207 7.73 -11.17 5.34
C LEU A 207 8.12 -12.48 6.02
N ALA A 208 8.53 -12.43 7.29
CA ALA A 208 8.82 -13.62 8.09
C ALA A 208 7.57 -14.50 8.25
N ALA A 209 6.43 -13.90 8.60
CA ALA A 209 5.16 -14.62 8.74
C ALA A 209 4.71 -15.26 7.41
N TYR A 210 4.89 -14.57 6.28
CA TYR A 210 4.62 -15.16 4.96
C TYR A 210 5.48 -16.39 4.68
N VAL A 211 6.78 -16.33 4.99
CA VAL A 211 7.68 -17.48 4.80
C VAL A 211 7.28 -18.64 5.70
N GLU A 212 6.99 -18.37 6.97
CA GLU A 212 6.57 -19.40 7.93
C GLU A 212 5.27 -20.10 7.48
N GLU A 213 4.26 -19.35 7.06
CA GLU A 213 2.99 -19.90 6.57
C GLU A 213 3.17 -20.73 5.30
N THR A 214 4.04 -20.26 4.40
CA THR A 214 4.37 -20.99 3.19
C THR A 214 5.06 -22.31 3.53
N LEU A 215 6.04 -22.32 4.45
CA LEU A 215 6.71 -23.55 4.90
C LEU A 215 5.75 -24.55 5.56
N LYS A 216 4.83 -24.08 6.41
CA LYS A 216 3.80 -24.93 7.03
C LYS A 216 2.92 -25.62 5.99
N THR A 217 2.45 -24.87 4.99
CA THR A 217 1.62 -25.40 3.91
C THR A 217 2.37 -26.47 3.09
N LEU A 218 3.68 -26.31 2.91
CA LEU A 218 4.53 -27.29 2.23
C LEU A 218 4.68 -28.58 3.02
N SER A 219 4.98 -28.50 4.32
CA SER A 219 5.07 -29.68 5.19
C SER A 219 3.77 -30.51 5.11
N LEU A 220 2.62 -29.84 5.22
CA LEU A 220 1.31 -30.50 5.16
C LEU A 220 1.02 -31.15 3.79
N THR A 221 1.50 -30.55 2.70
CA THR A 221 1.31 -31.10 1.35
C THR A 221 2.19 -32.33 1.12
N ILE A 222 3.42 -32.30 1.63
CA ILE A 222 4.37 -33.42 1.57
C ILE A 222 3.83 -34.61 2.38
N ASP A 223 3.39 -34.38 3.63
CA ASP A 223 2.86 -35.44 4.50
C ASP A 223 1.62 -36.12 3.92
N ARG A 224 0.73 -35.36 3.26
CA ARG A 224 -0.45 -35.90 2.55
C ARG A 224 -0.08 -36.71 1.31
N SER A 225 0.99 -36.34 0.63
CA SER A 225 1.46 -37.05 -0.58
C SER A 225 2.10 -38.39 -0.22
N PHE A 226 2.88 -38.44 0.87
CA PHE A 226 3.45 -39.68 1.38
C PHE A 226 2.42 -40.61 2.02
N SER A 227 1.40 -40.06 2.69
CA SER A 227 0.31 -40.86 3.28
C SER A 227 -0.56 -41.57 2.23
N ARG A 228 -0.60 -41.07 0.98
CA ARG A 228 -1.30 -41.73 -0.14
C ARG A 228 -0.47 -42.83 -0.80
N LEU A 229 0.85 -42.83 -0.63
CA LEU A 229 1.76 -43.82 -1.21
C LEU A 229 2.03 -45.01 -0.28
N GLY A 230 1.57 -44.95 0.98
CA GLY A 230 1.76 -46.01 1.98
C GLY A 230 0.53 -46.91 2.21
N ASN A 231 -0.51 -46.78 1.38
CA ASN A 231 -1.78 -47.54 1.50
C ASN A 231 -2.01 -48.53 0.34
N ASP A 232 -0.96 -48.88 -0.42
CA ASP A 232 -0.98 -49.94 -1.43
C ASP A 232 -0.23 -51.19 -0.93
#